data_AF-A0A5J6WQE1-F1
#
_entry.id   AF-A0A5J6WQE1-F1
#
_cell.length_a   1.000
_cell.length_b   1.000
_cell.length_c   1.000
_cell.angle_alpha   90.00
_cell.angle_beta   90.00
_cell.angle_gamma   90.00
#
_symmetry.space_group_name_H-M   'P 1'
#
loop_
_entity.id
_entity.type
_entity.pdbx_description
1 polymer ?
#
loop_
_entity_poly.entity_id
_entity_poly.type
_entity_poly.pdbx_seq_one_letter_code
_entity_poly.pdbx_strand_id
1 'polypeptide(L)'
;MHNPIKVPGPDISYPGILSYIYIDGSKVLSAHPLFALKSETDDWWACTPDHKDAMLVGYKLKHSDHELYQCIDPAELKKIGLELDPRLHNQPIDFIND
;
A
#
# COMPACT_ATOMS: atom_id res chain seq x y z
N MET A 1 -12.29 2.77 17.92
CA MET A 1 -10.93 2.27 18.24
C MET A 1 -9.99 2.89 17.21
N HIS A 2 -9.00 3.66 17.63
CA HIS A 2 -7.93 4.08 16.72
C HIS A 2 -7.03 2.88 16.50
N ASN A 3 -7.08 2.28 15.31
CA ASN A 3 -6.15 1.22 14.90
C ASN A 3 -5.07 1.87 14.04
N PRO A 4 -3.95 2.34 14.64
CA PRO A 4 -2.86 2.90 13.86
C PRO A 4 -2.30 1.82 12.94
N ILE A 5 -1.97 2.23 11.72
CA ILE A 5 -1.28 1.39 10.75
C ILE A 5 0.18 1.80 10.65
N LYS A 6 1.04 0.79 10.60
CA LYS A 6 2.49 0.95 10.48
C LYS A 6 2.87 0.97 9.01
N VAL A 7 3.48 2.07 8.55
CA VAL A 7 3.93 2.23 7.17
C VAL A 7 5.42 2.60 7.12
N PRO A 8 6.16 2.22 6.06
CA PRO A 8 7.53 2.67 5.86
C PRO A 8 7.58 4.20 5.82
N GLY A 9 8.56 4.77 6.52
CA GLY A 9 8.82 6.20 6.57
C GLY A 9 10.29 6.51 6.30
N PRO A 10 10.61 7.77 5.96
CA PRO A 10 11.99 8.20 5.83
C PRO A 10 12.69 8.17 7.19
N ASP A 11 13.82 7.47 7.28
CA ASP A 11 14.69 7.58 8.45
C ASP A 11 15.44 8.92 8.36
N ILE A 12 15.12 9.84 9.27
CA ILE A 12 15.75 11.16 9.36
C ILE A 12 17.19 11.12 9.89
N SER A 13 17.63 9.97 10.43
CA SER A 13 18.91 9.82 11.11
C SER A 13 19.92 9.01 10.30
N TYR A 14 19.49 7.98 9.56
CA TYR A 14 20.39 7.09 8.82
C TYR A 14 19.85 6.69 7.45
N PRO A 15 20.45 7.14 6.33
CA PRO A 15 20.08 6.66 5.01
C PRO A 15 20.37 5.16 4.88
N GLY A 16 19.36 4.39 4.48
CA GLY A 16 19.44 2.93 4.28
C GLY A 16 18.80 2.07 5.37
N ILE A 17 18.29 2.67 6.46
CA ILE A 17 17.50 1.97 7.47
C ILE A 17 16.01 2.11 7.14
N LEU A 18 15.29 0.98 7.15
CA LEU A 18 13.83 0.97 7.07
C LEU A 18 13.27 1.48 8.40
N SER A 19 12.88 2.75 8.43
CA SER A 19 12.10 3.30 9.53
C SER A 19 10.61 3.13 9.27
N TYR A 20 9.82 3.11 10.34
CA TYR A 20 8.37 3.02 10.26
C TYR A 20 7.74 4.19 10.99
N ILE A 21 6.64 4.67 10.44
CA ILE A 21 5.76 5.63 11.10
C ILE A 21 4.39 5.00 11.31
N TYR A 22 3.67 5.51 12.30
CA TYR A 22 2.31 5.10 12.60
C TYR A 22 1.36 6.20 12.14
N ILE A 23 0.44 5.87 11.25
CA ILE A 23 -0.59 6.79 10.78
C ILE A 23 -1.95 6.31 11.25
N ASP A 24 -2.89 7.24 11.42
CA ASP A 24 -4.24 6.93 11.85
C ASP A 24 -5.02 6.34 10.68
N GLY A 25 -5.29 5.03 10.73
CA GLY A 25 -5.95 4.32 9.63
C GLY A 25 -7.32 4.89 9.27
N SER A 26 -8.05 5.48 10.23
CA SER A 26 -9.35 6.11 9.95
C SER A 26 -9.26 7.43 9.20
N LYS A 27 -8.06 8.00 9.02
CA LYS A 27 -7.83 9.23 8.25
C LYS A 27 -7.38 8.95 6.81
N VAL A 28 -7.26 7.68 6.41
CA VAL A 28 -6.97 7.33 5.01
C VAL A 28 -8.19 7.71 4.15
N LEU A 29 -8.00 8.70 3.29
CA LEU A 29 -9.03 9.25 2.40
C LEU A 29 -9.22 8.37 1.17
N SER A 30 -8.14 7.82 0.63
CA SER A 30 -8.17 6.91 -0.52
C SER A 30 -6.99 5.96 -0.51
N ALA A 31 -7.17 4.81 -1.16
CA ALA A 31 -6.12 3.81 -1.35
C ALA A 31 -6.02 3.46 -2.84
N HIS A 32 -4.81 3.58 -3.39
CA HIS A 32 -4.54 3.26 -4.79
C HIS A 32 -3.70 1.98 -4.86
N PRO A 33 -4.11 0.96 -5.62
CA PRO A 33 -3.37 -0.29 -5.69
C PRO A 33 -1.98 -0.09 -6.29
N LEU A 34 -1.00 -0.79 -5.72
CA LEU A 34 0.38 -0.85 -6.20
C LEU A 34 0.64 -2.21 -6.82
N PHE A 35 1.05 -2.21 -8.07
CA PHE A 35 1.38 -3.42 -8.80
C PHE A 35 2.89 -3.53 -8.99
N ALA A 36 3.38 -4.77 -8.91
CA ALA A 36 4.77 -5.07 -9.20
C ALA A 36 4.92 -6.44 -9.87
N LEU A 37 6.04 -6.61 -10.56
CA LEU A 37 6.49 -7.86 -11.16
C LEU A 37 7.60 -8.44 -10.30
N LYS A 38 7.56 -9.75 -10.10
CA LYS A 38 8.65 -10.48 -9.47
C LYS A 38 9.62 -10.95 -10.55
N SER A 39 10.85 -10.47 -10.50
CA SER A 39 11.92 -10.90 -11.41
C SER A 39 12.44 -12.29 -11.06
N GLU A 40 13.21 -12.90 -11.98
CA GLU A 40 13.85 -14.20 -11.78
C GLU A 40 14.87 -14.20 -10.62
N THR A 41 15.40 -13.02 -10.24
CA THR A 41 16.33 -12.82 -9.12
C THR A 41 15.62 -12.51 -7.81
N ASP A 42 14.31 -12.74 -7.71
CA ASP A 42 13.45 -12.42 -6.57
C ASP A 42 13.30 -10.91 -6.24
N ASP A 43 13.79 -10.02 -7.11
CA ASP A 43 13.58 -8.58 -6.99
C ASP A 43 12.18 -8.15 -7.49
N TRP A 44 11.58 -7.16 -6.81
CA TRP A 44 10.28 -6.61 -7.17
C TRP A 44 10.40 -5.28 -7.94
N TRP A 45 9.71 -5.19 -9.06
CA TRP A 45 9.72 -4.02 -9.95
C TRP A 45 8.33 -3.44 -10.09
N ALA A 46 8.17 -2.15 -9.78
CA ALA A 46 6.89 -1.47 -9.94
C ALA A 46 6.41 -1.52 -11.40
N CYS A 47 5.12 -1.79 -11.61
CA CYS A 47 4.52 -1.88 -12.92
C CYS A 47 3.11 -1.29 -12.95
N THR A 48 2.57 -1.16 -14.16
CA THR A 48 1.16 -0.83 -14.38
C THR A 48 0.28 -2.08 -14.23
N PRO A 49 -1.03 -1.94 -13.92
CA PRO A 49 -1.93 -3.07 -13.72
C PRO A 49 -2.16 -3.94 -14.97
N ASP A 50 -1.98 -3.36 -16.16
CA ASP A 50 -2.14 -4.01 -17.46
C ASP A 50 -0.92 -4.84 -17.88
N HIS A 51 0.17 -4.78 -17.12
CA HIS A 51 1.35 -5.58 -17.43
C HIS A 51 1.06 -7.07 -17.25
N LYS A 52 1.55 -7.88 -18.20
CA LYS A 52 1.50 -9.34 -18.09
C LYS A 52 2.22 -9.77 -16.80
N ASP A 53 1.56 -10.57 -15.98
CA ASP A 53 2.06 -11.05 -14.68
C ASP A 53 2.16 -9.97 -13.57
N ALA A 54 1.56 -8.79 -13.75
CA ALA A 54 1.46 -7.77 -12.68
C ALA A 54 0.80 -8.36 -11.43
N MET A 55 1.39 -8.20 -10.25
CA MET A 55 0.81 -8.65 -8.99
C MET A 55 0.46 -7.46 -8.10
N LEU A 56 -0.71 -7.50 -7.45
CA LEU A 56 -1.05 -6.54 -6.39
C LEU A 56 -0.14 -6.80 -5.17
N VAL A 57 0.71 -5.84 -4.84
CA VAL A 57 1.70 -5.96 -3.76
C VAL A 57 1.47 -4.99 -2.60
N GLY A 58 0.58 -4.02 -2.76
CA GLY A 58 0.37 -2.99 -1.75
C GLY A 58 -0.66 -1.95 -2.16
N TYR A 59 -0.76 -0.92 -1.32
CA TYR A 59 -1.56 0.27 -1.62
C TYR A 59 -0.78 1.54 -1.30
N LYS A 60 -0.96 2.55 -2.13
CA LYS A 60 -0.61 3.93 -1.85
C LYS A 60 -1.79 4.60 -1.17
N LEU A 61 -1.62 4.89 0.11
CA LEU A 61 -2.62 5.46 1.02
C LEU A 61 -2.50 6.98 1.03
N LYS A 62 -3.56 7.69 0.64
CA LYS A 62 -3.69 9.15 0.80
C LYS A 62 -4.24 9.43 2.19
N HIS A 63 -3.39 9.89 3.10
CA HIS A 63 -3.77 10.20 4.48
C HIS A 63 -4.25 11.66 4.66
N SER A 64 -3.72 12.57 3.84
CA SER A 64 -4.19 13.95 3.74
C SER A 64 -3.91 14.48 2.33
N ASP A 65 -4.24 15.74 2.04
CA ASP A 65 -3.94 16.34 0.74
C ASP A 65 -2.44 16.43 0.43
N HIS A 66 -1.59 16.33 1.46
CA HIS A 66 -0.14 16.44 1.33
C HIS A 66 0.61 15.19 1.78
N GLU A 67 -0.06 14.18 2.33
CA GLU A 67 0.59 12.98 2.87
C GLU A 67 0.16 11.72 2.12
N LEU A 68 1.15 11.07 1.52
CA LEU A 68 1.01 9.81 0.80
C LEU A 68 1.97 8.79 1.40
N TYR A 69 1.45 7.62 1.75
CA TYR A 69 2.23 6.52 2.29
C TYR A 69 2.03 5.28 1.44
N GLN A 70 3.01 4.40 1.40
CA GLN A 70 2.87 3.10 0.76
C GLN A 70 2.78 2.04 1.85
N CYS A 71 1.84 1.11 1.75
CA CYS A 71 1.73 -0.01 2.67
C CYS A 71 1.66 -1.32 1.88
N ILE A 72 2.60 -2.21 2.17
CA ILE A 72 2.72 -3.55 1.56
C ILE A 72 2.50 -4.67 2.58
N ASP A 73 2.36 -4.34 3.86
CA ASP A 73 2.16 -5.33 4.94
C ASP A 73 0.68 -5.74 4.98
N PRO A 74 0.32 -7.01 4.68
CA PRO A 74 -1.07 -7.46 4.66
C PRO A 74 -1.76 -7.28 6.01
N ALA A 75 -1.04 -7.44 7.13
CA ALA A 75 -1.63 -7.33 8.46
C ALA A 75 -2.02 -5.88 8.79
N GLU A 76 -1.24 -4.92 8.31
CA GLU A 76 -1.51 -3.48 8.48
C GLU A 76 -2.64 -3.01 7.56
N LEU A 77 -2.66 -3.48 6.30
CA LEU A 77 -3.74 -3.21 5.35
C LEU A 77 -5.09 -3.74 5.87
N LYS A 78 -5.11 -4.92 6.49
CA LYS A 78 -6.32 -5.51 7.06
C LYS A 78 -6.95 -4.66 8.17
N LYS A 79 -6.15 -3.88 8.91
CA LYS A 79 -6.66 -2.98 9.96
C LYS A 79 -7.54 -1.87 9.41
N ILE A 80 -7.37 -1.51 8.14
CA ILE A 80 -8.17 -0.49 7.43
C ILE A 80 -9.10 -1.12 6.37
N GLY A 81 -9.33 -2.43 6.44
CA GLY A 81 -10.26 -3.13 5.55
C GLY A 81 -9.75 -3.38 4.13
N LEU A 82 -8.43 -3.26 3.89
CA LEU A 82 -7.81 -3.60 2.62
C LEU A 82 -7.19 -4.99 2.67
N GLU A 83 -7.23 -5.72 1.55
CA GLU A 83 -6.65 -7.05 1.41
C GLU A 83 -5.81 -7.14 0.15
N LEU A 84 -4.67 -7.82 0.24
CA LEU A 84 -3.83 -8.15 -0.90
C LEU A 84 -4.35 -9.46 -1.52
N ASP A 85 -5.47 -9.37 -2.23
CA ASP A 85 -6.01 -10.49 -2.99
C ASP A 85 -5.50 -10.44 -4.44
N PRO A 86 -4.65 -11.41 -4.88
CA PRO A 86 -4.21 -11.52 -6.27
C PRO A 86 -5.35 -11.84 -7.26
N ARG A 87 -6.60 -11.98 -6.82
CA ARG A 87 -7.78 -12.09 -7.68
C ARG A 87 -8.44 -10.74 -7.99
N LEU A 88 -8.07 -9.66 -7.28
CA LEU A 88 -8.58 -8.30 -7.51
C LEU A 88 -8.05 -7.66 -8.81
N HIS A 89 -7.32 -8.42 -9.64
CA HIS A 89 -6.68 -7.97 -10.89
C HIS A 89 -7.60 -7.32 -11.92
N ASN A 90 -8.94 -7.34 -11.76
CA ASN A 90 -9.88 -6.86 -12.77
C ASN A 90 -11.10 -6.11 -12.22
N GLN A 91 -11.12 -5.71 -10.95
CA GLN A 91 -12.26 -4.95 -10.45
C GLN A 91 -11.95 -3.45 -10.48
N PRO A 92 -12.76 -2.62 -11.19
CA PRO A 92 -12.76 -1.19 -10.94
C PRO A 92 -13.09 -1.00 -9.46
N ILE A 93 -12.17 -0.37 -8.72
CA ILE A 93 -12.37 -0.06 -7.31
C ILE A 93 -13.40 1.07 -7.28
N ASP A 94 -14.67 0.72 -7.12
CA ASP A 94 -15.71 1.67 -6.76
C ASP A 94 -15.63 1.96 -5.26
N PHE A 95 -15.54 3.24 -4.93
CA PHE A 95 -15.55 3.72 -3.55
C PHE A 95 -16.97 3.57 -2.97
N ILE A 96 -17.08 2.97 -1.78
CA ILE A 96 -18.29 3.12 -0.96
C ILE A 96 -18.19 4.49 -0.30
N ASN A 97 -18.92 5.47 -0.86
CA ASN A 97 -19.28 6.69 -0.15
C ASN A 97 -20.63 6.43 0.54
N ASP A 98 -20.66 6.49 1.87
CA ASP A 98 -21.87 6.76 2.66
C ASP A 98 -21.79 8.20 3.17
#